data_AF-A0A2N0LMK0-F1
#
_entry.id   AF-A0A2N0LMK0-F1
#
_cell.length_a   1.000
_cell.length_b   1.000
_cell.length_c   1.000
_cell.angle_alpha   90.00
_cell.angle_beta   90.00
_cell.angle_gamma   90.00
#
_symmetry.space_group_name_H-M   'P 1'
#
loop_
_entity.id
_entity.type
_entity.pdbx_description
1 polymer ?
#
loop_
_entity_poly.entity_id
_entity_poly.type
_entity_poly.pdbx_seq_one_letter_code
_entity_poly.pdbx_strand_id
1 'polypeptide(L)'
;MTLNPSLAVQTHAIHSIQYLENALIALQNREAAKAGELLWGSVAQALEAIAAYNNRTIRSHRDLKNFAIHLSKDLEDEAILDKFILAESLHHNFYDVQQEPSDIEILVAAVKELVTRLIDLIPPSVLSETDFPRPTLE
;
A
#
# COMPACT_ATOMS: atom_id res chain seq x y z
N MET A 1 21.38 -11.13 17.59
CA MET A 1 20.67 -11.81 16.49
C MET A 1 19.76 -10.76 15.86
N THR A 2 20.30 -9.94 14.96
CA THR A 2 19.55 -8.88 14.28
C THR A 2 18.65 -9.55 13.26
N LEU A 3 17.34 -9.41 13.41
CA LEU A 3 16.36 -9.75 12.38
C LEU A 3 16.82 -9.09 11.08
N ASN A 4 16.99 -9.86 10.00
CA ASN A 4 17.41 -9.35 8.69
C ASN A 4 16.42 -8.28 8.23
N PRO A 5 16.79 -6.98 8.17
CA PRO A 5 15.90 -5.92 7.75
C PRO A 5 15.31 -6.17 6.35
N SER A 6 16.05 -6.89 5.49
CA SER A 6 15.58 -7.29 4.15
C SER A 6 14.32 -8.16 4.18
N LEU A 7 14.17 -9.04 5.17
CA LEU A 7 13.00 -9.93 5.26
C LEU A 7 11.72 -9.16 5.62
N ALA A 8 11.81 -8.18 6.53
CA ALA A 8 10.67 -7.35 6.90
C ALA A 8 10.22 -6.49 5.71
N VAL A 9 11.17 -5.85 5.02
CA VAL A 9 10.92 -5.05 3.81
C VAL A 9 10.21 -5.90 2.75
N GLN A 10 10.74 -7.09 2.44
CA GLN A 10 10.16 -7.99 1.46
C GLN A 10 8.75 -8.44 1.87
N THR A 11 8.56 -8.87 3.13
CA THR A 11 7.26 -9.32 3.64
C THR A 11 6.19 -8.25 3.45
N HIS A 12 6.49 -7.01 3.83
CA HIS A 12 5.57 -5.89 3.64
C HIS A 12 5.29 -5.59 2.16
N ALA A 13 6.32 -5.59 1.30
CA ALA A 13 6.15 -5.39 -0.14
C ALA A 13 5.27 -6.47 -0.78
N ILE A 14 5.47 -7.74 -0.41
CA ILE A 14 4.66 -8.89 -0.88
C ILE A 14 3.21 -8.72 -0.45
N HIS A 15 2.95 -8.45 0.83
CA HIS A 15 1.59 -8.25 1.32
C HIS A 15 0.92 -7.06 0.65
N SER A 16 1.66 -5.98 0.36
CA SER A 16 1.13 -4.83 -0.37
C SER A 16 0.59 -5.24 -1.75
N ILE A 17 1.37 -5.99 -2.52
CA ILE A 17 0.98 -6.47 -3.86
C ILE A 17 -0.20 -7.45 -3.77
N GLN A 18 -0.13 -8.42 -2.85
CA GLN A 18 -1.19 -9.40 -2.65
C GLN A 18 -2.52 -8.75 -2.25
N TYR A 19 -2.50 -7.72 -1.40
CA TYR A 19 -3.71 -7.00 -1.03
C TYR A 19 -4.29 -6.22 -2.21
N LEU A 20 -3.43 -5.62 -3.05
CA LEU A 20 -3.89 -4.96 -4.27
C LEU A 20 -4.57 -5.94 -5.23
N GLU A 21 -3.97 -7.11 -5.46
CA GLU A 21 -4.56 -8.17 -6.30
C GLU A 21 -5.89 -8.68 -5.72
N ASN A 22 -5.93 -8.95 -4.42
CA ASN A 22 -7.15 -9.38 -3.73
C ASN A 22 -8.24 -8.30 -3.77
N ALA A 23 -7.89 -7.02 -3.73
CA ALA A 23 -8.86 -5.92 -3.86
C ALA A 23 -9.53 -5.94 -5.23
N LEU A 24 -8.77 -6.19 -6.30
CA LEU A 24 -9.32 -6.30 -7.66
C LEU A 24 -10.28 -7.49 -7.78
N ILE A 25 -9.95 -8.62 -7.16
CA ILE A 25 -10.85 -9.79 -7.09
C ILE A 25 -12.12 -9.46 -6.30
N ALA A 26 -12.00 -8.75 -5.17
CA ALA A 26 -13.14 -8.32 -4.38
C ALA A 26 -14.08 -7.40 -5.19
N LEU A 27 -13.55 -6.48 -6.01
CA LEU A 27 -14.34 -5.64 -6.91
C LEU A 27 -15.09 -6.45 -7.97
N GLN A 28 -14.44 -7.45 -8.57
CA GLN A 28 -15.09 -8.37 -9.52
C GLN A 28 -16.28 -9.11 -8.88
N ASN A 29 -16.15 -9.43 -7.58
CA ASN A 29 -17.21 -10.06 -6.79
C ASN A 29 -18.22 -9.06 -6.20
N ARG A 30 -18.12 -7.77 -6.53
CA ARG A 30 -18.92 -6.66 -5.99
C ARG A 30 -18.85 -6.53 -4.45
N GLU A 31 -17.75 -6.96 -3.84
CA GLU A 31 -17.48 -6.87 -2.40
C GLU A 31 -16.82 -5.51 -2.06
N ALA A 32 -17.54 -4.40 -2.25
CA ALA A 32 -16.97 -3.03 -2.19
C ALA A 32 -16.23 -2.71 -0.88
N ALA A 33 -16.84 -2.99 0.28
CA ALA A 33 -16.21 -2.74 1.59
C ALA A 33 -14.89 -3.52 1.74
N LYS A 34 -14.87 -4.78 1.31
CA LYS A 34 -13.67 -5.62 1.35
C LYS A 34 -12.60 -5.14 0.38
N ALA A 35 -13.00 -4.68 -0.81
CA ALA A 35 -12.08 -4.06 -1.75
C ALA A 35 -11.44 -2.79 -1.17
N GLY A 36 -12.23 -1.91 -0.53
CA GLY A 36 -11.73 -0.70 0.12
C GLY A 36 -10.70 -0.99 1.21
N GLU A 37 -11.00 -1.94 2.10
CA GLU A 37 -10.07 -2.38 3.16
C GLU A 37 -8.77 -2.97 2.60
N LEU A 38 -8.85 -3.76 1.53
CA LEU A 38 -7.67 -4.33 0.88
C LEU A 38 -6.82 -3.27 0.16
N LEU A 39 -7.44 -2.29 -0.50
CA LEU A 39 -6.73 -1.17 -1.11
C LEU A 39 -6.00 -0.32 -0.06
N TRP A 40 -6.68 0.01 1.04
CA TRP A 40 -6.04 0.69 2.17
C TRP A 40 -4.88 -0.12 2.74
N GLY A 41 -5.13 -1.41 3.02
CA GLY A 41 -4.11 -2.33 3.51
C GLY A 41 -2.89 -2.39 2.59
N SER A 42 -3.10 -2.34 1.27
CA SER A 42 -2.01 -2.34 0.28
C SER A 42 -1.09 -1.13 0.45
N VAL A 43 -1.66 0.08 0.58
CA VAL A 43 -0.88 1.30 0.84
C VAL A 43 -0.18 1.25 2.19
N ALA A 44 -0.87 0.78 3.23
CA ALA A 44 -0.29 0.65 4.56
C ALA A 44 0.94 -0.28 4.56
N GLN A 45 0.85 -1.42 3.89
CA GLN A 45 1.97 -2.36 3.74
C GLN A 45 3.12 -1.77 2.91
N ALA A 46 2.85 -1.00 1.85
CA ALA A 46 3.90 -0.32 1.10
C ALA A 46 4.67 0.71 1.96
N LEU A 47 3.95 1.47 2.81
CA LEU A 47 4.57 2.40 3.75
C LEU A 47 5.38 1.68 4.83
N GLU A 48 4.89 0.56 5.36
CA GLU A 48 5.64 -0.30 6.29
C GLU A 48 6.92 -0.87 5.64
N ALA A 49 6.89 -1.22 4.35
CA ALA A 49 8.07 -1.66 3.63
C ALA A 49 9.15 -0.56 3.58
N ILE A 50 8.76 0.68 3.27
CA ILE A 50 9.69 1.82 3.29
C ILE A 50 10.15 2.14 4.70
N ALA A 51 9.27 2.10 5.70
CA ALA A 51 9.63 2.33 7.08
C ALA A 51 10.68 1.30 7.55
N ALA A 52 10.44 0.02 7.27
CA ALA A 52 11.37 -1.07 7.56
C ALA A 52 12.71 -0.87 6.83
N TYR A 53 12.69 -0.45 5.56
CA TYR A 53 13.90 -0.14 4.79
C TYR A 53 14.73 0.97 5.44
N ASN A 54 14.05 1.94 6.06
CA ASN A 54 14.67 3.02 6.83
C ASN A 54 14.94 2.66 8.31
N ASN A 55 14.86 1.38 8.70
CA ASN A 55 15.01 0.90 10.07
C ASN A 55 14.04 1.57 11.07
N ARG A 56 12.82 1.87 10.61
CA ARG A 56 11.71 2.42 11.40
C ARG A 56 10.59 1.39 11.49
N THR A 57 9.71 1.58 12.48
CA THR A 57 8.51 0.77 12.65
C THR A 57 7.32 1.70 12.86
N ILE A 58 6.23 1.45 12.16
CA ILE A 58 4.97 2.17 12.35
C ILE A 58 4.11 1.36 13.33
N ARG A 59 3.44 2.05 14.27
CA ARG A 59 2.70 1.38 15.36
C ARG A 59 1.21 1.74 15.38
N SER A 60 0.77 2.64 14.52
CA SER A 60 -0.60 3.14 14.49
C SER A 60 -0.94 3.79 13.15
N HIS A 61 -2.23 3.98 12.87
CA HIS A 61 -2.69 4.77 11.72
C HIS A 61 -2.17 6.22 11.75
N ARG A 62 -2.05 6.80 12.95
CA ARG A 62 -1.47 8.14 13.11
C ARG A 62 0.00 8.15 12.67
N ASP A 63 0.75 7.10 12.96
CA ASP A 63 2.14 6.98 12.55
C ASP A 63 2.25 6.80 11.02
N LEU A 64 1.35 6.03 10.39
CA LEU A 64 1.27 5.92 8.92
C LEU A 64 1.09 7.29 8.27
N LYS A 65 0.12 8.06 8.77
CA LYS A 65 -0.16 9.41 8.28
C LYS A 65 1.02 10.35 8.45
N ASN A 66 1.60 10.37 9.65
CA ASN A 66 2.80 11.18 9.91
C ASN A 66 3.96 10.77 9.00
N PHE A 67 4.14 9.47 8.77
CA PHE A 67 5.19 8.95 7.90
C PHE A 67 4.98 9.40 6.44
N ALA A 68 3.76 9.27 5.90
CA ALA A 68 3.42 9.74 4.56
C ALA A 68 3.64 11.26 4.40
N ILE A 69 3.28 12.07 5.40
CA ILE A 69 3.53 13.52 5.40
C ILE A 69 5.02 13.83 5.33
N HIS A 70 5.84 13.16 6.14
CA HIS A 70 7.29 13.38 6.12
C HIS A 70 7.90 12.93 4.80
N LEU A 71 7.51 11.74 4.31
CA LEU A 71 8.01 11.19 3.06
C LEU A 71 7.68 12.10 1.85
N SER A 72 6.47 12.63 1.80
CA SER A 72 6.04 13.60 0.78
C SER A 72 6.90 14.86 0.80
N LYS A 73 7.21 15.40 1.99
CA LYS A 73 8.08 16.58 2.13
C LYS A 73 9.52 16.29 1.76
N ASP A 74 10.07 15.17 2.23
CA ASP A 74 11.47 14.79 2.01
C ASP A 74 11.75 14.52 0.53
N LEU A 75 10.76 14.04 -0.22
CA LEU A 75 10.85 13.77 -1.66
C LEU A 75 10.36 14.93 -2.55
N GLU A 76 9.87 16.03 -1.96
CA GLU A 76 9.19 17.12 -2.68
C GLU A 76 8.08 16.59 -3.63
N ASP A 77 7.34 15.59 -3.17
CA ASP A 77 6.32 14.85 -3.93
C ASP A 77 4.98 14.88 -3.19
N GLU A 78 4.20 15.94 -3.42
CA GLU A 78 2.87 16.15 -2.79
C GLU A 78 1.87 15.04 -3.15
N ALA A 79 2.05 14.40 -4.31
CA ALA A 79 1.15 13.35 -4.77
C ALA A 79 1.14 12.12 -3.83
N ILE A 80 2.22 11.89 -3.07
CA ILE A 80 2.26 10.86 -2.04
C ILE A 80 1.20 11.12 -0.97
N LEU A 81 1.14 12.36 -0.45
CA LEU A 81 0.20 12.71 0.61
C LEU A 81 -1.23 12.75 0.08
N ASP A 82 -1.45 13.32 -1.10
CA ASP A 82 -2.79 13.41 -1.70
C ASP A 82 -3.39 12.02 -1.92
N LYS A 83 -2.62 11.11 -2.53
CA LYS A 83 -3.07 9.72 -2.76
C LYS A 83 -3.20 8.94 -1.46
N PHE A 84 -2.36 9.21 -0.45
CA PHE A 84 -2.51 8.61 0.86
C PHE A 84 -3.84 9.00 1.51
N ILE A 85 -4.22 10.28 1.46
CA ILE A 85 -5.50 10.76 2.02
C ILE A 85 -6.68 10.09 1.31
N LEU A 86 -6.61 9.95 -0.02
CA LEU A 86 -7.60 9.20 -0.79
C LEU A 86 -7.70 7.74 -0.33
N ALA A 87 -6.57 7.06 -0.17
CA ALA A 87 -6.55 5.66 0.28
C ALA A 87 -7.03 5.52 1.74
N GLU A 88 -6.66 6.44 2.64
CA GLU A 88 -7.10 6.48 4.04
C GLU A 88 -8.63 6.65 4.15
N SER A 89 -9.25 7.30 3.17
CA SER A 89 -10.71 7.44 3.12
C SER A 89 -11.45 6.10 2.90
N LEU A 90 -10.80 5.10 2.30
CA LEU A 90 -11.38 3.78 2.04
C LEU A 90 -11.59 2.95 3.31
N HIS A 91 -10.77 3.19 4.34
CA HIS A 91 -10.81 2.47 5.63
C HIS A 91 -11.79 3.10 6.64
N HIS A 92 -12.12 4.37 6.45
CA HIS A 92 -13.16 5.00 7.26
C HIS A 92 -14.51 4.49 6.77
N ASN A 93 -15.06 3.49 7.47
CA ASN A 93 -16.42 3.02 7.27
C ASN A 93 -17.39 4.21 7.23
N PHE A 94 -17.80 4.61 6.04
CA PHE A 94 -18.99 5.43 5.85
C PHE A 94 -20.19 4.53 6.16
N TYR A 95 -20.50 4.34 7.43
CA TYR A 95 -21.67 3.58 7.88
C TYR A 95 -22.98 4.09 7.27
N ASP A 96 -23.00 5.33 6.77
CA ASP A 96 -24.16 6.00 6.17
C ASP A 96 -24.18 6.02 4.63
N VAL A 97 -23.13 5.53 3.95
CA VAL A 97 -23.10 5.48 2.48
C VAL A 97 -22.73 4.06 2.07
N GLN A 98 -23.68 3.32 1.51
CA GLN A 98 -23.34 2.07 0.82
C GLN A 98 -22.31 2.44 -0.26
N GLN A 99 -21.05 2.03 -0.06
CA GLN A 99 -20.02 2.21 -1.06
C GLN A 99 -20.37 1.27 -2.22
N GLU A 100 -20.79 1.82 -3.35
CA GLU A 100 -20.97 1.01 -4.53
C GLU A 100 -19.58 0.61 -5.06
N PRO A 101 -19.41 -0.57 -5.67
CA PRO A 101 -18.13 -0.97 -6.26
C PRO A 101 -17.54 0.08 -7.21
N SER A 102 -18.38 0.85 -7.91
CA SER A 102 -17.96 1.95 -8.78
C SER A 102 -17.23 3.08 -8.05
N ASP A 103 -17.60 3.37 -6.80
CA ASP A 103 -16.95 4.42 -5.99
C ASP A 103 -15.55 3.99 -5.57
N ILE A 104 -15.32 2.69 -5.45
CA ILE A 104 -14.02 2.11 -5.12
C ILE A 104 -13.15 2.00 -6.37
N GLU A 105 -13.73 1.60 -7.51
CA GLU A 105 -13.04 1.46 -8.79
C GLU A 105 -12.34 2.76 -9.23
N ILE A 106 -12.95 3.92 -9.01
CA ILE A 106 -12.33 5.22 -9.35
C ILE A 106 -11.05 5.51 -8.55
N LEU A 107 -10.88 4.92 -7.37
CA LEU A 107 -9.71 5.11 -6.51
C LEU A 107 -8.59 4.09 -6.77
N VAL A 108 -8.89 2.99 -7.47
CA VAL A 108 -7.92 1.93 -7.76
C VAL A 108 -6.67 2.47 -8.47
N ALA A 109 -6.84 3.36 -9.44
CA ALA A 109 -5.71 3.93 -10.18
C ALA A 109 -4.77 4.74 -9.27
N ALA A 110 -5.33 5.59 -8.41
CA ALA A 110 -4.56 6.38 -7.45
C ALA A 110 -3.82 5.50 -6.45
N VAL A 111 -4.45 4.43 -5.95
CA VAL A 111 -3.82 3.47 -5.05
C VAL A 111 -2.69 2.72 -5.75
N LYS A 112 -2.90 2.25 -6.99
CA LYS A 112 -1.86 1.57 -7.78
C LYS A 112 -0.65 2.47 -7.99
N GLU A 113 -0.87 3.72 -8.43
CA GLU A 113 0.21 4.70 -8.62
C GLU A 113 0.99 4.95 -7.32
N LEU A 114 0.29 5.09 -6.20
CA LEU A 114 0.95 5.28 -4.90
C LEU A 114 1.78 4.06 -4.51
N VAL A 115 1.19 2.86 -4.56
CA VAL A 115 1.89 1.61 -4.22
C VAL A 115 3.13 1.43 -5.09
N THR A 116 3.01 1.58 -6.41
CA THR A 116 4.15 1.52 -7.32
C THR A 116 5.22 2.53 -6.95
N ARG A 117 4.84 3.80 -6.75
CA ARG A 117 5.77 4.87 -6.37
C ARG A 117 6.51 4.55 -5.08
N LEU A 118 5.81 4.02 -4.08
CA LEU A 118 6.38 3.67 -2.78
C LEU A 118 7.35 2.48 -2.89
N ILE A 119 6.98 1.43 -3.62
CA ILE A 119 7.85 0.26 -3.82
C ILE A 119 9.11 0.63 -4.63
N ASP A 120 9.00 1.51 -5.61
CA ASP A 120 10.12 1.98 -6.43
C ASP A 120 11.19 2.76 -5.64
N LEU A 121 10.87 3.22 -4.42
CA LEU A 121 11.84 3.84 -3.51
C LEU A 121 12.78 2.82 -2.86
N ILE A 122 12.47 1.52 -2.95
CA ILE A 122 13.27 0.44 -2.38
C ILE A 122 14.13 -0.16 -3.50
N PRO A 123 15.47 -0.24 -3.33
CA PRO A 123 16.32 -0.81 -4.36
C PRO A 123 15.93 -2.26 -4.71
N PRO A 124 15.90 -2.65 -6.00
CA PRO A 124 15.51 -4.00 -6.40
C PRO A 124 16.32 -5.11 -5.73
N SER A 125 17.61 -4.87 -5.43
CA SER A 125 18.47 -5.81 -4.72
C SER A 125 17.98 -6.18 -3.32
N VAL A 126 17.21 -5.30 -2.66
CA VAL A 126 16.61 -5.55 -1.35
C VAL A 126 15.33 -6.38 -1.49
N LEU A 127 14.61 -6.21 -2.60
CA LEU A 127 13.36 -6.93 -2.90
C LEU A 127 13.61 -8.31 -3.52
N SER A 128 14.76 -8.53 -4.17
CA SER A 128 15.08 -9.74 -4.94
C SER A 128 15.92 -10.78 -4.20
N GLU A 129 16.20 -10.62 -2.90
CA GLU A 129 16.95 -11.64 -2.13
C GLU A 129 16.13 -12.92 -1.85
N THR A 130 14.86 -12.92 -2.20
CA THR A 130 14.02 -14.12 -2.28
C THR A 130 13.58 -14.31 -3.72
N ASP A 131 13.89 -15.48 -4.31
CA ASP A 131 13.40 -15.92 -5.62
C ASP A 131 11.87 -15.78 -5.69
N PHE A 132 11.39 -14.69 -6.31
CA PHE A 132 9.98 -14.52 -6.65
C PHE A 132 9.76 -14.80 -8.15
N PRO A 133 8.78 -15.65 -8.50
CA PRO A 133 8.38 -15.79 -9.88
C PRO A 133 7.71 -14.49 -10.33
N ARG A 134 8.24 -13.86 -11.38
CA ARG A 134 7.53 -12.77 -12.08
C ARG A 134 6.28 -13.37 -12.71
N PRO A 135 5.10 -12.74 -12.60
CA PRO A 135 3.94 -13.17 -13.35
C PRO A 135 4.25 -13.08 -14.83
N THR A 136 4.24 -14.22 -15.51
CA THR A 136 4.29 -14.30 -16.96
C THR A 136 2.98 -13.73 -17.50
N LEU A 137 3.11 -12.70 -18.34
CA LEU A 137 2.05 -12.26 -19.22
C LEU A 137 2.05 -13.21 -20.43
N GLU A 138 1.22 -14.25 -20.36
CA GLU A 138 0.69 -14.95 -21.54
C GLU A 138 -0.77 -14.53 -21.76
#